data_AF-A0A0L0N556-F1
#
_entry.id   AF-A0A0L0N556-F1
#
_cell.length_a   1.000
_cell.length_b   1.000
_cell.length_c   1.000
_cell.angle_alpha   90.00
_cell.angle_beta   90.00
_cell.angle_gamma   90.00
#
_symmetry.space_group_name_H-M   'P 1'
#
loop_
_entity.id
_entity.type
_entity.pdbx_description
1 polymer ?
#
loop_
_entity_poly.entity_id
_entity_poly.type
_entity_poly.pdbx_seq_one_letter_code
_entity_poly.pdbx_strand_id
1 'polypeptide(L)'
;MDAAERFGTFVPVYKVDLKTIVKTGSSVRKSEAETMRFIRDRTTIPVPEVYNAYTDQQTGKGWIVMEFVPGDNLDKVWDNYTNTEKESVISHLRRYMDELRCIKGAFIGSVDGSPCND
;
A
#
# COMPACT_ATOMS: atom_id res chain seq x y z
N MET A 1 -9.28 -24.74 0.46
CA MET A 1 -8.82 -23.38 0.77
C MET A 1 -7.42 -23.54 1.29
N ASP A 2 -6.43 -23.04 0.56
CA ASP A 2 -5.07 -22.99 1.09
C ASP A 2 -5.08 -22.07 2.32
N ALA A 3 -4.34 -22.45 3.35
CA ALA A 3 -4.24 -21.67 4.56
C ALA A 3 -3.57 -20.32 4.25
N ALA A 4 -4.07 -19.24 4.85
CA ALA A 4 -3.50 -17.91 4.65
C ALA A 4 -2.03 -17.89 5.12
N GLU A 5 -1.12 -17.46 4.24
CA GLU A 5 0.32 -17.46 4.51
C GLU A 5 0.76 -16.11 5.07
N ARG A 6 1.63 -16.13 6.10
CA ARG A 6 2.20 -14.92 6.67
C ARG A 6 3.18 -14.27 5.68
N PHE A 7 2.86 -13.05 5.24
CA PHE A 7 3.60 -12.34 4.21
C PHE A 7 4.55 -11.24 4.76
N GLY A 8 4.17 -10.56 5.85
CA GLY A 8 4.93 -9.42 6.40
C GLY A 8 5.57 -9.69 7.77
N THR A 9 6.71 -9.07 8.10
CA THR A 9 7.44 -9.34 9.36
C THR A 9 6.96 -8.49 10.54
N PHE A 10 6.60 -7.22 10.32
CA PHE A 10 6.24 -6.29 11.40
C PHE A 10 4.73 -6.26 11.69
N VAL A 11 3.94 -5.69 10.77
CA VAL A 11 2.47 -5.74 10.85
C VAL A 11 1.98 -7.07 10.26
N PRO A 12 0.98 -7.72 10.87
CA PRO A 12 0.32 -8.86 10.25
C PRO A 12 -0.21 -8.58 8.85
N VAL A 13 0.42 -9.25 7.88
CA VAL A 13 -0.03 -9.33 6.49
C VAL A 13 -0.15 -10.80 6.13
N TYR A 14 -1.29 -11.18 5.60
CA TYR A 14 -1.58 -12.54 5.16
C TYR A 14 -1.93 -12.53 3.69
N LYS A 15 -1.33 -13.43 2.90
CA LYS A 15 -1.80 -13.72 1.55
C LYS A 15 -2.88 -14.78 1.63
N VAL A 16 -4.09 -14.43 1.22
CA VAL A 16 -5.28 -15.28 1.36
C VAL A 16 -5.51 -16.12 0.12
N ASP A 17 -5.18 -15.57 -1.05
CA ASP A 17 -5.22 -16.26 -2.34
C ASP A 17 -4.22 -15.62 -3.32
N LEU A 18 -4.30 -15.95 -4.62
CA LEU A 18 -3.40 -15.44 -5.66
C LEU A 18 -3.50 -13.93 -5.89
N LYS A 19 -4.61 -13.29 -5.51
CA LYS A 19 -4.96 -11.90 -5.82
C LYS A 19 -5.26 -11.04 -4.59
N THR A 20 -5.29 -11.63 -3.40
CA THR A 20 -5.77 -10.96 -2.19
C THR A 20 -4.80 -11.07 -1.04
N ILE A 21 -4.51 -9.94 -0.40
CA ILE A 21 -3.85 -9.86 0.90
C ILE A 21 -4.74 -9.18 1.93
N VAL A 22 -4.46 -9.51 3.20
CA VAL A 22 -5.09 -8.90 4.36
C VAL A 22 -4.01 -8.35 5.27
N LYS A 23 -4.02 -7.02 5.48
CA LYS A 23 -3.22 -6.35 6.52
C LYS A 23 -4.09 -6.12 7.75
N THR A 24 -3.62 -6.53 8.92
CA THR A 24 -4.37 -6.37 10.18
C THR A 24 -3.46 -6.04 11.36
N GLY A 25 -3.97 -5.30 12.34
CA GLY A 25 -3.24 -4.98 13.56
C GLY A 25 -3.77 -3.73 14.26
N SER A 26 -3.32 -3.49 15.50
CA SER A 26 -3.73 -2.32 16.28
C SER A 26 -3.24 -1.00 15.68
N SER A 27 -2.19 -1.03 14.86
CA SER A 27 -1.66 0.14 14.14
C SER A 27 -2.24 0.31 12.74
N VAL A 28 -3.06 -0.62 12.26
CA VAL A 28 -3.67 -0.56 10.92
C VAL A 28 -4.87 0.38 10.98
N ARG A 29 -4.90 1.38 10.10
CA ARG A 29 -5.91 2.44 10.11
C ARG A 29 -6.69 2.46 8.81
N LYS A 30 -7.96 2.90 8.88
CA LYS A 30 -8.77 3.17 7.68
C LYS A 30 -8.15 4.26 6.80
N SER A 31 -7.46 5.23 7.39
CA SER A 31 -6.76 6.29 6.66
C SER A 31 -5.72 5.76 5.66
N GLU A 32 -5.09 4.61 5.93
CA GLU A 32 -4.18 3.94 4.98
C GLU A 32 -4.92 3.48 3.73
N ALA A 33 -6.09 2.85 3.92
CA ALA A 33 -6.96 2.43 2.83
C ALA A 33 -7.52 3.61 2.03
N GLU A 34 -7.99 4.67 2.70
CA GLU A 34 -8.47 5.87 2.00
C GLU A 34 -7.35 6.58 1.25
N THR A 35 -6.13 6.57 1.78
CA THR A 35 -4.96 7.11 1.06
C THR A 35 -4.68 6.32 -0.21
N MET A 36 -4.72 4.98 -0.16
CA MET A 36 -4.55 4.15 -1.37
C MET A 36 -5.61 4.45 -2.43
N ARG A 37 -6.89 4.55 -2.05
CA ARG A 37 -7.97 4.94 -2.98
C ARG A 37 -7.71 6.32 -3.58
N PHE A 38 -7.39 7.30 -2.73
CA PHE A 38 -7.13 8.67 -3.15
C PHE A 38 -5.96 8.78 -4.15
N ILE A 39 -4.87 8.05 -3.92
CA ILE A 39 -3.70 8.02 -4.81
C ILE A 39 -4.04 7.30 -6.13
N ARG A 40 -4.71 6.16 -6.08
CA ARG A 40 -5.14 5.41 -7.28
C ARG A 40 -6.04 6.24 -8.19
N ASP A 41 -6.94 7.03 -7.61
CA ASP A 41 -7.88 7.87 -8.37
C ASP A 41 -7.21 9.08 -9.07
N ARG A 42 -6.03 9.50 -8.62
CA ARG A 42 -5.41 10.79 -9.03
C ARG A 42 -4.06 10.66 -9.70
N THR A 43 -3.47 9.47 -9.67
CA THR A 43 -2.13 9.22 -10.18
C THR A 43 -2.12 7.90 -10.93
N THR A 44 -1.04 7.66 -11.64
CA THR A 44 -0.76 6.39 -12.31
C THR A 44 0.08 5.45 -11.44
N ILE A 45 0.27 5.79 -10.16
CA ILE A 45 1.12 5.04 -9.25
C ILE A 45 0.43 3.71 -8.94
N PRO A 46 1.12 2.58 -9.12
CA PRO A 46 0.54 1.26 -8.87
C PRO A 46 0.48 0.98 -7.36
N VAL A 47 -0.52 1.53 -6.68
CA VAL A 47 -0.89 1.16 -5.31
C VAL A 47 -1.95 0.05 -5.34
N PRO A 48 -2.01 -0.88 -4.37
CA PRO A 48 -3.02 -1.94 -4.33
C PRO A 48 -4.46 -1.43 -4.39
N GLU A 49 -5.35 -2.18 -5.05
CA GLU A 49 -6.80 -1.90 -5.00
C GLU A 49 -7.36 -2.31 -3.64
N VAL A 50 -8.06 -1.40 -2.96
CA VAL A 50 -8.67 -1.70 -1.66
C VAL A 50 -10.08 -2.25 -1.85
N TYR A 51 -10.25 -3.55 -1.58
CA TYR A 51 -11.54 -4.22 -1.61
C TYR A 51 -12.40 -3.89 -0.39
N ASN A 52 -11.79 -3.84 0.80
CA ASN A 52 -12.49 -3.49 2.04
C ASN A 52 -11.53 -2.95 3.11
N ALA A 53 -12.03 -2.09 4.01
CA ALA A 53 -11.28 -1.62 5.18
C ALA A 53 -12.21 -1.37 6.37
N TYR A 54 -11.94 -2.01 7.51
CA TYR A 54 -12.79 -1.92 8.69
C TYR A 54 -12.00 -2.07 10.00
N THR A 55 -12.65 -1.74 11.11
CA THR A 55 -12.15 -2.01 12.44
C THR A 55 -12.97 -3.13 13.04
N ASP A 56 -12.32 -4.19 13.48
CA ASP A 56 -12.96 -5.30 14.16
C ASP A 56 -13.44 -4.82 15.55
N GLN A 57 -14.75 -4.90 15.80
CA GLN A 57 -15.34 -4.34 17.01
C GLN A 57 -14.99 -5.12 18.29
N GLN A 58 -14.60 -6.40 18.17
CA GLN A 58 -14.28 -7.23 19.33
C GLN A 58 -12.83 -7.01 19.79
N THR A 59 -11.92 -6.87 18.82
CA THR A 59 -10.48 -6.79 19.05
C THR A 59 -9.92 -5.37 18.96
N GLY A 60 -10.69 -4.44 18.39
CA GLY A 60 -10.25 -3.07 18.11
C GLY A 60 -9.21 -2.95 16.99
N LYS A 61 -8.86 -4.05 16.31
CA LYS A 61 -7.81 -4.07 15.27
C LYS A 61 -8.35 -3.55 13.95
N GLY A 62 -7.52 -2.81 13.21
CA GLY A 62 -7.81 -2.47 11.82
C GLY A 62 -7.58 -3.66 10.90
N TRP A 63 -8.33 -3.69 9.81
CA TRP A 63 -8.26 -4.68 8.75
C TRP A 63 -8.34 -3.96 7.41
N ILE A 64 -7.43 -4.28 6.50
CA ILE A 64 -7.44 -3.82 5.10
C ILE A 64 -7.34 -5.07 4.23
N VAL A 65 -8.35 -5.30 3.41
CA VAL A 65 -8.41 -6.35 2.41
C VAL A 65 -8.15 -5.70 1.05
N MET A 66 -7.10 -6.12 0.37
CA MET A 66 -6.62 -5.44 -0.84
C MET A 66 -5.94 -6.38 -1.82
N GLU A 67 -5.71 -5.88 -3.02
CA GLU A 67 -5.00 -6.55 -4.11
C GLU A 67 -3.60 -7.03 -3.67
N PHE A 68 -3.28 -8.29 -3.98
CA PHE A 68 -1.90 -8.75 -4.00
C PHE A 68 -1.24 -8.30 -5.28
N VAL A 69 -0.24 -7.42 -5.17
CA VAL A 69 0.57 -6.99 -6.32
C VAL A 69 1.74 -7.98 -6.47
N PRO A 70 1.78 -8.80 -7.54
CA PRO A 70 2.88 -9.71 -7.76
C PRO A 70 4.14 -8.94 -8.17
N GLY A 71 5.27 -9.36 -7.64
CA GLY A 71 6.57 -8.80 -7.99
C GLY A 71 7.63 -9.09 -6.94
N ASP A 72 8.86 -8.74 -7.26
CA ASP A 72 9.99 -8.82 -6.35
C ASP A 72 10.26 -7.46 -5.73
N ASN A 73 10.65 -7.45 -4.45
CA ASN A 73 11.08 -6.21 -3.81
C ASN A 73 12.36 -5.69 -4.50
N LEU A 74 12.39 -4.39 -4.77
CA LEU A 74 13.47 -3.76 -5.54
C LEU A 74 14.85 -4.00 -4.91
N ASP A 75 14.96 -3.99 -3.58
CA ASP A 75 16.21 -4.24 -2.85
C ASP A 75 16.82 -5.62 -3.13
N LYS A 76 15.99 -6.62 -3.45
CA LYS A 76 16.43 -7.99 -3.73
C LYS A 76 16.92 -8.18 -5.16
N VAL A 77 16.40 -7.39 -6.09
CA VAL A 77 16.66 -7.56 -7.54
C VAL A 77 17.55 -6.47 -8.12
N TRP A 78 17.76 -5.37 -7.40
CA TRP A 78 18.50 -4.20 -7.89
C TRP A 78 19.88 -4.54 -8.43
N ASP A 79 20.65 -5.35 -7.71
CA ASP A 79 22.03 -5.69 -8.11
C ASP A 79 22.08 -6.56 -9.37
N ASN A 80 21.00 -7.27 -9.70
CA ASN A 80 20.88 -8.10 -10.89
C ASN A 80 20.43 -7.32 -12.13
N TYR A 81 19.96 -6.08 -11.96
CA TYR A 81 19.51 -5.26 -13.07
C TYR A 81 20.67 -4.67 -13.87
N THR A 82 20.52 -4.66 -15.19
CA THR A 82 21.36 -3.89 -16.10
C THR A 82 21.23 -2.39 -15.86
N ASN A 83 22.19 -1.61 -16.35
CA ASN A 83 22.12 -0.15 -16.23
C ASN A 83 20.84 0.43 -16.87
N THR A 84 20.44 -0.11 -18.02
CA THR A 84 19.20 0.32 -18.71
C THR A 84 17.94 0.03 -17.89
N GLU A 85 17.88 -1.13 -17.21
CA GLU A 85 16.75 -1.46 -16.32
C GLU A 85 16.73 -0.55 -15.09
N LYS A 86 17.90 -0.27 -14.50
CA LYS A 86 18.03 0.69 -13.38
C LYS A 86 17.57 2.09 -13.78
N GLU A 87 17.98 2.57 -14.95
CA GLU A 87 17.55 3.86 -15.51
C GLU A 87 16.03 3.90 -15.71
N SER A 88 15.43 2.82 -16.22
CA SER A 88 13.99 2.67 -16.36
C SER A 88 13.26 2.77 -15.01
N VAL A 89 13.73 2.06 -13.98
CA VAL A 89 13.17 2.14 -12.61
C VAL A 89 13.28 3.57 -12.06
N ILE A 90 14.44 4.21 -12.19
CA ILE A 90 14.65 5.59 -11.73
C ILE A 90 13.68 6.54 -12.44
N SER A 91 13.49 6.37 -13.74
CA SER A 91 12.55 7.17 -14.53
C SER A 91 11.10 7.01 -14.04
N HIS A 92 10.66 5.77 -13.79
CA HIS A 92 9.34 5.49 -13.20
C HIS A 92 9.17 6.14 -11.82
N LEU A 93 10.15 5.96 -10.91
CA LEU A 93 10.10 6.53 -9.56
C LEU A 93 10.06 8.07 -9.60
N ARG A 94 10.85 8.70 -10.48
CA ARG A 94 10.83 10.15 -10.67
C ARG A 94 9.43 10.62 -11.06
N ARG A 95 8.84 9.99 -12.08
CA ARG A 95 7.50 10.31 -12.57
C ARG A 95 6.44 10.15 -11.46
N TYR A 96 6.48 9.06 -10.71
CA TYR A 96 5.57 8.84 -9.58
C TYR A 96 5.70 9.93 -8.50
N MET A 97 6.92 10.33 -8.17
CA MET A 97 7.15 11.40 -7.20
C MET A 97 6.66 12.77 -7.72
N ASP A 98 6.81 13.03 -9.02
CA ASP A 98 6.30 14.25 -9.64
C ASP A 98 4.76 14.28 -9.60
N GLU A 99 4.10 13.17 -9.92
CA GLU A 99 2.64 13.02 -9.79
C GLU A 99 2.16 13.22 -8.35
N LEU A 100 2.81 12.61 -7.36
CA LEU A 100 2.49 12.82 -5.94
C LEU A 100 2.59 14.28 -5.52
N ARG A 101 3.66 14.98 -5.95
CA ARG A 101 3.90 16.39 -5.58
C ARG A 101 2.95 17.36 -6.27
N CYS A 102 2.36 16.96 -7.39
CA CYS A 102 1.31 17.72 -8.07
C CYS A 102 0.00 17.71 -7.29
N ILE A 103 -0.25 16.71 -6.44
CA ILE A 103 -1.43 16.69 -5.58
C ILE A 103 -1.34 17.85 -4.57
N LYS A 104 -2.39 18.67 -4.53
CA LYS A 104 -2.57 19.76 -3.54
C LYS A 104 -3.74 19.44 -2.63
N GLY A 105 -3.60 19.80 -1.36
CA GLY A 105 -4.66 19.71 -0.36
C GLY A 105 -4.91 21.06 0.29
N ALA A 106 -6.15 21.32 0.71
CA ALA A 106 -6.51 22.50 1.49
C ALA A 106 -6.35 22.28 3.01
N PHE A 107 -5.98 21.06 3.41
CA PHE A 107 -5.89 20.62 4.79
C PHE A 107 -4.59 19.84 5.03
N ILE A 108 -3.99 20.05 6.19
CA ILE A 108 -2.82 19.31 6.65
C ILE A 108 -3.30 18.25 7.64
N GLY A 109 -3.34 16.99 7.21
CA GLY A 109 -3.73 15.85 8.03
C GLY A 109 -4.10 14.63 7.19
N SER A 110 -4.71 13.64 7.82
CA SER A 110 -5.13 12.40 7.14
C SER A 110 -6.17 12.68 6.05
N VAL A 111 -6.14 11.90 4.97
CA VAL A 111 -7.05 12.05 3.81
C VAL A 111 -8.53 11.87 4.21
N ASP A 112 -8.79 11.09 5.26
CA ASP A 112 -10.11 10.86 5.84
C ASP A 112 -10.47 11.85 6.96
N GLY A 113 -9.64 12.88 7.19
CA GLY A 113 -9.83 13.87 8.25
C GLY A 113 -9.56 13.37 9.66
N SER A 114 -9.11 12.12 9.84
CA SER A 114 -8.74 11.59 11.14
C SER A 114 -7.47 12.27 11.69
N PRO A 115 -7.30 12.35 13.02
CA PRO A 115 -6.08 12.90 13.61
C PRO A 115 -4.83 12.21 13.09
N CYS A 116 -3.79 13.00 12.85
CA CYS A 116 -2.43 12.46 12.73
C CYS A 116 -2.02 11.99 14.13
N ASN A 117 -1.61 10.73 14.26
CA ASN A 117 -0.91 10.30 15.47
C ASN A 117 0.54 10.07 15.05
N ASP A 118 1.36 11.09 15.27
CA ASP A 118 2.82 11.02 15.24
C ASP A 118 3.38 10.51 16.58
#